data_AF-A0A529Z3A2-F1
#
_entry.id   AF-A0A529Z3A2-F1
#
_cell.length_a   1.000
_cell.length_b   1.000
_cell.length_c   1.000
_cell.angle_alpha   90.00
_cell.angle_beta   90.00
_cell.angle_gamma   90.00
#
_symmetry.space_group_name_H-M   'P 1'
#
loop_
_entity.id
_entity.type
_entity.pdbx_description
1 polymer ?
#
loop_
_entity_poly.entity_id
_entity_poly.type
_entity_poly.pdbx_seq_one_letter_code
_entity_poly.pdbx_strand_id
1 'polypeptide(L)'
;IDTCSPIEDAVVPIEGWTRPVAGSSTVLAMIMAHELLARTAEQLSKRGIELPVFASPTIAGVTLHDTDVIYGVYRERMIEAQKKHLPTFQATMRGE
;
A
#
# COMPACT_ATOMS: atom_id res chain seq x y z
N ILE A 1 -10.30 -9.96 -9.21
CA ILE A 1 -10.82 -10.59 -7.98
C ILE A 1 -12.24 -10.09 -7.84
N ASP A 2 -13.22 -10.95 -8.02
CA ASP A 2 -14.58 -10.62 -7.62
C ASP A 2 -14.62 -10.72 -6.09
N THR A 3 -14.94 -9.61 -5.42
CA THR A 3 -14.95 -9.55 -3.96
C THR A 3 -16.24 -10.08 -3.37
N CYS A 4 -17.28 -10.28 -4.19
CA CYS A 4 -18.63 -10.60 -3.76
C CYS A 4 -19.14 -9.69 -2.62
N SER A 5 -18.62 -8.45 -2.54
CA SER A 5 -19.08 -7.46 -1.57
C SER A 5 -20.56 -7.21 -1.82
N PRO A 6 -21.41 -7.19 -0.77
CA PRO A 6 -22.81 -6.86 -0.92
C PRO A 6 -22.99 -5.50 -1.60
N ILE A 7 -24.10 -5.34 -2.32
CA ILE A 7 -24.45 -4.09 -3.03
C ILE A 7 -24.49 -2.90 -2.07
N GLU A 8 -24.98 -3.11 -0.85
CA GLU A 8 -25.06 -2.09 0.20
C GLU A 8 -23.70 -1.73 0.81
N ASP A 9 -22.65 -2.51 0.50
CA ASP A 9 -21.32 -2.43 1.09
C ASP A 9 -21.35 -2.30 2.62
N ALA A 10 -22.04 -3.23 3.28
CA ALA A 10 -22.15 -3.32 4.72
C ALA A 10 -22.53 -4.75 5.13
N VAL A 11 -21.95 -5.24 6.23
CA VAL A 11 -22.06 -6.66 6.63
C VAL A 11 -22.46 -6.89 8.09
N VAL A 12 -22.59 -5.84 8.90
CA VAL A 12 -22.96 -5.95 10.32
C VAL A 12 -24.37 -5.37 10.53
N PRO A 13 -25.41 -6.19 10.71
CA PRO A 13 -26.73 -5.69 11.06
C PRO A 13 -26.76 -5.16 12.50
N ILE A 14 -27.53 -4.09 12.74
CA ILE A 14 -27.77 -3.52 14.07
C ILE A 14 -29.27 -3.58 14.36
N GLU A 15 -29.63 -4.11 15.54
CA GLU A 15 -31.03 -4.23 15.93
C GLU A 15 -31.72 -2.86 15.99
N GLY A 16 -32.91 -2.78 15.40
CA GLY A 16 -33.68 -1.54 15.31
C GLY A 16 -33.20 -0.54 14.26
N TRP A 17 -32.12 -0.84 13.52
CA TRP A 17 -31.60 0.05 12.46
C TRP A 17 -32.10 -0.39 11.09
N THR A 18 -32.34 0.58 10.21
CA THR A 18 -32.86 0.32 8.85
C THR A 18 -31.78 -0.10 7.86
N ARG A 19 -30.50 0.03 8.21
CA ARG A 19 -29.36 -0.34 7.37
C ARG A 19 -28.23 -0.96 8.20
N PRO A 20 -27.49 -1.94 7.63
CA PRO A 20 -26.30 -2.50 8.26
C PRO A 20 -25.12 -1.50 8.25
N VAL A 21 -24.10 -1.79 9.06
CA VAL A 21 -22.83 -1.05 9.15
C VAL A 21 -21.63 -1.93 8.77
N ALA A 22 -20.43 -1.36 8.88
CA ALA A 22 -19.13 -1.98 8.57
C ALA A 22 -18.96 -2.32 7.08
N GLY A 23 -18.36 -1.38 6.35
CA GLY A 23 -18.10 -1.52 4.91
C GLY A 23 -17.16 -2.66 4.57
N SER A 24 -17.68 -3.69 3.91
CA SER A 24 -16.94 -4.89 3.50
C SER A 24 -15.84 -4.57 2.50
N SER A 25 -16.06 -3.61 1.59
CA SER A 25 -15.12 -3.25 0.54
C SER A 25 -13.80 -2.72 1.12
N THR A 26 -13.87 -1.89 2.16
CA THR A 26 -12.68 -1.35 2.84
C THR A 26 -11.90 -2.46 3.53
N VAL A 27 -12.60 -3.34 4.27
CA VAL A 27 -11.97 -4.47 4.95
C VAL A 27 -11.26 -5.39 3.93
N LEU A 28 -11.96 -5.74 2.86
CA LEU A 28 -11.40 -6.58 1.79
C LEU A 28 -10.25 -5.90 1.08
N ALA A 29 -10.35 -4.61 0.76
CA ALA A 29 -9.29 -3.84 0.13
C ALA A 29 -8.02 -3.84 0.98
N MET A 30 -8.14 -3.63 2.29
CA MET A 30 -6.99 -3.65 3.20
C MET A 30 -6.34 -5.04 3.26
N ILE A 31 -7.13 -6.11 3.38
CA ILE A 31 -6.61 -7.47 3.40
C ILE A 31 -5.88 -7.80 2.09
N MET A 32 -6.53 -7.54 0.95
CA MET A 32 -5.94 -7.82 -0.36
C MET A 32 -4.67 -7.00 -0.63
N ALA A 33 -4.65 -5.73 -0.24
CA ALA A 33 -3.47 -4.88 -0.38
C ALA A 33 -2.30 -5.43 0.44
N HIS A 34 -2.51 -5.79 1.71
CA HIS A 34 -1.46 -6.35 2.55
C HIS A 34 -1.00 -7.73 2.07
N GLU A 35 -1.91 -8.57 1.56
CA GLU A 35 -1.55 -9.85 0.95
C GLU A 35 -0.67 -9.65 -0.29
N LEU A 36 -1.02 -8.70 -1.16
CA LEU A 36 -0.21 -8.37 -2.32
C LEU A 36 1.18 -7.86 -1.91
N LEU A 37 1.28 -7.01 -0.88
CA LEU A 37 2.56 -6.53 -0.34
C LEU A 37 3.40 -7.68 0.19
N ALA A 38 2.83 -8.57 1.00
CA ALA A 38 3.52 -9.72 1.58
C ALA A 38 4.03 -10.68 0.50
N ARG A 39 3.19 -11.03 -0.50
CA ARG A 39 3.61 -11.86 -1.63
C ARG A 39 4.69 -11.18 -2.47
N THR A 40 4.61 -9.87 -2.66
CA THR A 40 5.65 -9.13 -3.38
C THR A 40 6.99 -9.20 -2.65
N ALA A 41 7.00 -8.99 -1.34
CA ALA A 41 8.21 -9.12 -0.52
C ALA A 41 8.78 -10.53 -0.56
N GLU A 42 7.94 -11.56 -0.50
CA GLU A 42 8.37 -12.96 -0.64
C GLU A 42 9.05 -13.22 -2.00
N GLN A 43 8.47 -12.73 -3.09
CA GLN A 43 9.04 -12.88 -4.43
C GLN A 43 10.35 -12.10 -4.61
N LEU A 44 10.50 -10.93 -3.98
CA LEU A 44 11.75 -10.18 -3.95
C LEU A 44 12.83 -10.93 -3.17
N SER A 45 12.47 -11.48 -2.01
CA SER A 45 13.38 -12.27 -1.17
C SER A 45 13.90 -13.51 -1.91
N LYS A 46 13.04 -14.23 -2.65
CA LYS A 46 13.43 -15.34 -3.53
C LYS A 46 14.46 -14.95 -4.60
N ARG A 47 14.59 -13.66 -4.91
CA ARG A 47 15.56 -13.09 -5.86
C ARG A 47 16.78 -12.48 -5.16
N GLY A 48 16.93 -12.66 -3.85
CA GLY A 48 18.00 -12.07 -3.05
C GLY A 48 17.85 -10.55 -2.84
N ILE A 49 16.64 -10.01 -3.03
CA ILE A 49 16.36 -8.59 -2.87
C ILE A 49 15.61 -8.37 -1.57
N GLU A 50 16.23 -7.62 -0.66
CA GLU A 50 15.59 -7.08 0.53
C GLU A 50 15.43 -5.56 0.37
N LEU A 51 14.23 -5.06 0.68
CA LEU A 51 13.93 -3.62 0.65
C LEU A 51 13.82 -3.10 2.08
N PRO A 52 14.18 -1.83 2.34
CA PRO A 52 13.90 -1.21 3.64
C PRO A 52 12.40 -1.24 3.93
N VAL A 53 11.99 -1.72 5.09
CA VAL A 53 10.59 -1.81 5.51
C VAL A 53 10.39 -1.07 6.82
N PHE A 54 9.24 -0.39 6.96
CA PHE A 54 8.90 0.30 8.19
C PHE A 54 8.72 -0.69 9.34
N ALA A 55 9.38 -0.41 10.46
CA ALA A 55 9.24 -1.15 11.70
C ALA A 55 8.49 -0.29 12.72
N SER A 56 7.58 -0.91 13.48
CA SER A 56 6.90 -0.20 14.57
C SER A 56 7.93 0.24 15.62
N PRO A 57 7.85 1.49 16.13
CA PRO A 57 8.73 1.95 17.21
C PRO A 57 8.48 1.23 18.54
N THR A 58 7.44 0.38 18.62
CA THR A 58 7.22 -0.51 19.77
C THR A 58 8.12 -1.74 19.77
N ILE A 59 8.89 -1.98 18.69
CA ILE A 59 9.89 -3.05 18.63
C ILE A 59 11.13 -2.61 19.42
N ALA A 60 11.60 -3.48 20.30
CA ALA A 60 12.82 -3.21 21.07
C ALA A 60 14.01 -2.94 20.12
N GLY A 61 14.66 -1.79 20.30
CA GLY A 61 15.81 -1.38 19.48
C GLY A 61 15.45 -0.60 18.21
N VAL A 62 14.17 -0.36 17.93
CA VAL A 62 13.73 0.52 16.83
C VAL A 62 13.37 1.91 17.37
N THR A 63 13.92 2.94 16.76
CA THR A 63 13.64 4.34 17.07
C THR A 63 12.76 4.99 15.99
N LEU A 64 12.19 6.16 16.30
CA LEU A 64 11.50 6.97 15.30
C LEU A 64 12.45 7.39 14.16
N HIS A 65 13.73 7.62 14.47
CA HIS A 65 14.71 8.00 13.47
C HIS A 65 14.95 6.88 12.43
N ASP A 66 14.86 5.61 12.81
CA ASP A 66 14.95 4.49 11.87
C ASP A 66 13.85 4.54 10.81
N THR A 67 12.66 5.04 11.18
CA THR A 67 11.55 5.28 10.23
C THR A 67 11.87 6.45 9.29
N ASP A 68 12.46 7.53 9.81
CA ASP A 68 12.87 8.70 8.99
C ASP A 68 13.91 8.34 7.94
N VAL A 69 14.87 7.49 8.29
CA VAL A 69 15.89 6.97 7.34
C VAL A 69 15.21 6.23 6.19
N ILE A 70 14.22 5.39 6.49
CA ILE A 70 13.45 4.66 5.47
C ILE A 70 12.69 5.64 4.56
N TYR A 71 12.06 6.68 5.12
CA TYR A 71 11.43 7.74 4.32
C TYR A 71 12.42 8.41 3.37
N GLY A 72 13.64 8.72 3.84
CA GLY A 72 14.72 9.28 3.03
C GLY A 72 15.04 8.40 1.82
N VAL A 73 15.27 7.10 2.05
CA VAL A 73 15.59 6.13 0.97
C VAL A 73 14.48 6.08 -0.08
N TYR A 74 13.21 6.00 0.33
CA TYR A 74 12.11 5.95 -0.63
C TYR A 74 11.88 7.29 -1.32
N ARG A 75 12.18 8.42 -0.66
CA ARG A 75 12.12 9.74 -1.29
C ARG A 75 13.11 9.85 -2.44
N GLU A 76 14.34 9.39 -2.25
CA GLU A 76 15.37 9.37 -3.30
C GLU A 76 14.94 8.50 -4.48
N ARG A 77 14.47 7.27 -4.22
CA ARG A 77 13.98 6.36 -5.26
C ARG A 77 12.83 6.95 -6.08
N MET A 78 11.89 7.65 -5.42
CA MET A 78 10.79 8.33 -6.11
C MET A 78 11.29 9.45 -7.02
N ILE A 79 12.27 10.25 -6.56
CA ILE A 79 12.89 11.30 -7.37
C ILE A 79 13.59 10.69 -8.60
N GLU A 80 14.32 9.59 -8.43
CA GLU A 80 14.98 8.89 -9.53
C GLU A 80 13.98 8.35 -10.56
N ALA A 81 12.91 7.70 -10.09
CA ALA A 81 11.84 7.20 -10.95
C ALA A 81 11.17 8.34 -11.73
N GLN A 82 10.85 9.46 -11.06
CA GLN A 82 10.27 10.63 -11.70
C GLN A 82 11.21 11.21 -12.77
N LYS A 83 12.50 11.35 -12.48
CA LYS A 83 13.50 11.81 -13.44
C LYS A 83 13.57 10.89 -14.67
N LYS A 84 13.55 9.57 -14.46
CA LYS A 84 13.57 8.57 -15.54
C LYS A 84 12.37 8.72 -16.49
N HIS A 85 11.19 9.03 -15.96
CA HIS A 85 9.95 9.14 -16.75
C HIS A 85 9.63 10.58 -17.20
N LEU A 86 10.41 11.56 -16.76
CA LEU A 86 10.21 12.97 -17.12
C LEU A 86 10.21 13.21 -18.63
N PRO A 87 11.11 12.63 -19.45
CA PRO A 87 11.10 12.86 -20.89
C PRO A 87 9.80 12.39 -21.55
N THR A 88 9.31 11.21 -21.16
CA THR A 88 8.03 10.67 -21.66
C THR A 88 6.88 11.58 -21.28
N PHE A 89 6.82 12.00 -20.02
CA PHE A 89 5.80 12.95 -19.57
C PHE A 89 5.84 14.26 -20.37
N GLN A 90 7.02 14.82 -20.61
CA GLN A 90 7.19 16.04 -21.38
C GLN A 90 6.76 15.88 -22.84
N ALA A 91 7.05 14.74 -23.49
CA ALA A 91 6.57 14.43 -24.83
C ALA A 91 5.04 14.40 -24.88
N THR A 92 4.40 13.70 -23.94
CA THR A 92 2.93 13.67 -23.82
C THR A 92 2.34 15.08 -23.64
N MET A 93 2.97 15.94 -22.84
CA MET A 93 2.50 17.33 -22.66
C MET A 93 2.72 18.21 -23.89
N ARG A 94 3.66 17.87 -24.78
CA ARG A 94 3.84 18.51 -26.09
C ARG A 94 2.89 17.94 -27.17
N GLY A 95 2.19 16.83 -26.89
CA GLY A 95 1.33 16.15 -27.86
C GLY A 95 2.07 15.20 -28.81
N GLU A 96 3.25 14.71 -28.41
CA GLU A 96 4.08 13.74 -29.13
C GLU A 96 3.84 12.30 -28.65
#